data_AF-A0A353DVI7-F1
#
_entry.id   AF-A0A353DVI7-F1
#
_cell.length_a   1.000
_cell.length_b   1.000
_cell.length_c   1.000
_cell.angle_alpha   90.00
_cell.angle_beta   90.00
_cell.angle_gamma   90.00
#
_symmetry.space_group_name_H-M   'P 1'
#
loop_
_entity.id
_entity.type
_entity.pdbx_description
1 polymer ?
#
loop_
_entity_poly.entity_id
_entity_poly.type
_entity_poly.pdbx_seq_one_letter_code
_entity_poly.pdbx_strand_id
1 'polypeptide(L)'
;RWFDEGFKKQDREKDPDLKAERIWSKETAQAIHDRCLHQPGTVTEESKPSKQLSPLLYDLTSLQREANSRFGLPAGRTLQIAQALYERHKMLTYPRTD
;
A
#
# COMPACT_ATOMS: atom_id res chain seq x y z
N ARG A 1 -7.59 -17.14 6.64
CA ARG A 1 -6.28 -16.46 6.50
C ARG A 1 -5.25 -17.31 7.22
N TRP A 2 -4.13 -17.69 6.58
CA TRP A 2 -3.07 -18.47 7.24
C TRP A 2 -2.26 -17.56 8.18
N PHE A 3 -1.89 -18.10 9.34
CA PHE A 3 -0.90 -17.51 10.25
C PHE A 3 -0.17 -18.64 10.98
N ASP A 4 1.06 -18.40 11.35
CA ASP A 4 1.86 -19.31 12.18
C ASP A 4 1.38 -19.24 13.63
N GLU A 5 0.78 -20.33 14.10
CA GLU A 5 0.29 -20.50 15.48
C GLU A 5 1.44 -20.51 16.51
N GLY A 6 2.67 -20.81 16.08
CA GLY A 6 3.87 -20.77 16.92
C GLY A 6 4.51 -19.39 17.04
N PHE A 7 4.02 -18.39 16.31
CA PHE A 7 4.62 -17.06 16.26
C PHE A 7 4.56 -16.34 17.62
N LYS A 8 5.73 -15.98 18.18
CA LYS A 8 5.81 -15.16 19.38
C LYS A 8 6.23 -13.73 19.02
N LYS A 9 5.50 -12.75 19.58
CA LYS A 9 5.76 -11.33 19.35
C LYS A 9 7.18 -10.89 19.75
N GLN A 10 7.83 -11.62 20.66
CA GLN A 10 9.22 -11.41 21.10
C GLN A 10 10.24 -11.72 19.99
N ASP A 11 9.92 -12.61 19.04
CA ASP A 11 10.81 -12.92 17.91
C ASP A 11 10.95 -11.74 16.94
N ARG A 12 9.99 -10.82 16.98
CA ARG A 12 9.99 -9.57 16.20
C ARG A 12 11.04 -8.56 16.64
N GLU A 13 11.57 -8.67 17.86
CA GLU A 13 12.69 -7.84 18.34
C GLU A 13 14.02 -8.20 17.65
N LYS A 14 14.14 -9.42 17.13
CA LYS A 14 15.35 -9.91 16.44
C LYS A 14 15.30 -9.68 14.94
N ASP A 15 14.11 -9.65 14.35
CA ASP A 15 13.90 -9.38 12.93
C ASP A 15 12.59 -8.57 12.71
N PRO A 16 12.70 -7.31 12.24
CA PRO A 16 11.56 -6.42 12.05
C PRO A 16 10.61 -6.87 10.92
N ASP A 17 11.07 -7.73 10.01
CA ASP A 17 10.27 -8.22 8.88
C ASP A 17 9.42 -9.45 9.21
N LEU A 18 9.62 -10.05 10.40
CA LEU A 18 8.81 -11.17 10.89
C LEU A 18 7.36 -10.75 11.17
N LYS A 19 6.43 -11.47 10.53
CA LYS A 19 4.99 -11.41 10.76
C LYS A 19 4.46 -12.84 10.80
N ALA A 20 3.47 -13.10 11.66
CA ALA A 20 2.83 -14.42 11.78
C ALA A 20 2.32 -14.97 10.43
N GLU A 21 1.96 -14.08 9.50
CA GLU A 21 1.38 -14.46 8.21
C GLU A 21 2.40 -14.62 7.08
N ARG A 22 3.69 -14.36 7.36
CA ARG A 22 4.73 -14.33 6.33
C ARG A 22 5.40 -15.70 6.21
N ILE A 23 5.46 -16.22 4.98
CA ILE A 23 6.12 -17.48 4.66
C ILE A 23 7.37 -17.18 3.87
N TRP A 24 8.54 -17.61 4.37
CA TRP A 24 9.84 -17.38 3.73
C TRP A 24 10.37 -18.60 2.98
N SER A 25 9.98 -19.81 3.41
CA SER A 25 10.42 -21.07 2.85
C SER A 25 9.39 -21.59 1.83
N LYS A 26 9.90 -22.03 0.67
CA LYS A 26 9.08 -22.66 -0.37
C LYS A 26 8.47 -23.97 0.12
N GLU A 27 9.21 -24.71 0.94
CA GLU A 27 8.81 -26.00 1.50
C GLU A 27 7.59 -25.82 2.41
N THR A 28 7.60 -24.81 3.28
CA THR A 28 6.47 -24.48 4.15
C THR A 28 5.23 -24.08 3.35
N ALA A 29 5.42 -23.27 2.29
CA ALA A 29 4.33 -22.89 1.40
C ALA A 29 3.70 -24.10 0.70
N GLN A 30 4.53 -25.03 0.23
CA GLN A 30 4.06 -26.25 -0.42
C GLN A 30 3.29 -27.16 0.55
N ALA A 31 3.76 -27.31 1.78
CA ALA A 31 3.06 -28.09 2.80
C ALA A 31 1.66 -27.53 3.13
N ILE A 32 1.52 -26.20 3.16
CA ILE A 32 0.21 -25.54 3.35
C ILE A 32 -0.69 -25.76 2.13
N HIS A 33 -0.13 -25.60 0.92
CA HIS A 33 -0.85 -25.87 -0.33
C HIS A 33 -1.43 -27.29 -0.34
N ASP A 34 -0.59 -28.30 -0.05
CA ASP A 34 -0.99 -29.70 -0.11
C ASP A 34 -2.03 -30.05 0.97
N ARG A 35 -1.97 -29.38 2.13
CA ARG A 35 -2.99 -29.49 3.19
C ARG A 35 -4.33 -28.89 2.81
N CYS A 36 -4.33 -27.79 2.05
CA CYS A 36 -5.55 -27.13 1.61
C CYS A 36 -6.15 -27.76 0.33
N LEU A 37 -5.32 -28.42 -0.48
CA LEU A 37 -5.74 -29.01 -1.74
C LEU A 37 -6.82 -30.07 -1.51
N HIS A 38 -7.93 -29.97 -2.25
CA HIS A 38 -9.12 -30.84 -2.17
C HIS A 38 -9.87 -30.82 -0.84
N GLN A 39 -9.59 -29.87 0.06
CA GLN A 39 -10.39 -29.73 1.28
C GLN A 39 -11.58 -28.78 1.09
N PRO A 40 -12.76 -29.11 1.65
CA PRO A 40 -13.91 -28.22 1.61
C PRO A 40 -13.67 -26.99 2.51
N GLY A 41 -13.91 -25.80 1.99
CA GLY A 41 -13.85 -24.54 2.75
C GLY A 41 -15.23 -24.09 3.19
N THR A 42 -15.38 -23.69 4.45
CA THR A 42 -16.61 -23.05 4.94
C THR A 42 -16.55 -21.56 4.65
N VAL A 43 -17.55 -21.04 3.95
CA VAL A 43 -17.68 -19.61 3.67
C VAL A 43 -18.48 -18.94 4.79
N THR A 44 -17.94 -17.88 5.38
CA THR A 44 -18.64 -17.00 6.30
C THR A 44 -18.57 -15.58 5.79
N GLU A 45 -19.68 -14.85 5.91
CA GLU A 45 -19.78 -13.45 5.49
C GLU A 45 -20.01 -12.56 6.71
N GLU A 46 -19.26 -11.48 6.81
CA GLU A 46 -19.49 -10.41 7.77
C GLU A 46 -19.50 -9.08 7.01
N SER A 47 -20.57 -8.30 7.16
CA SER A 47 -20.70 -6.98 6.54
C SER A 47 -20.79 -5.91 7.62
N LYS A 48 -19.89 -4.93 7.53
CA LYS A 48 -19.85 -3.77 8.43
C LYS A 48 -19.80 -2.50 7.57
N PRO A 49 -20.62 -1.48 7.87
CA PRO A 49 -20.54 -0.22 7.16
C PRO A 49 -19.18 0.43 7.43
N SER A 50 -18.42 0.72 6.38
CA SER A 50 -17.19 1.51 6.45
C SER A 50 -17.45 2.91 5.92
N LYS A 51 -16.83 3.91 6.54
CA LYS A 51 -16.80 5.28 6.03
C LYS A 51 -15.36 5.63 5.72
N GLN A 52 -15.13 6.13 4.51
CA GLN A 52 -13.84 6.68 4.12
C GLN A 52 -14.00 8.19 3.89
N LEU A 53 -13.17 8.97 4.58
CA LEU A 53 -13.12 10.41 4.39
C LEU A 53 -12.45 10.73 3.05
N SER A 54 -12.80 11.88 2.48
CA SER A 54 -12.07 12.41 1.33
C SER A 54 -10.59 12.57 1.66
N PRO A 55 -9.68 12.25 0.71
CA PRO A 55 -8.27 12.57 0.86
C PRO A 55 -8.06 14.07 1.10
N LEU A 56 -6.95 14.40 1.75
CA LEU A 56 -6.52 15.78 1.89
C LEU A 56 -6.15 16.39 0.52
N LEU A 57 -6.07 17.72 0.49
CA LEU A 57 -5.52 18.43 -0.66
C LEU A 57 -4.06 18.02 -0.88
N TYR A 58 -3.59 18.15 -2.12
CA TYR A 58 -2.23 17.81 -2.48
C TYR A 58 -1.21 18.81 -1.94
N ASP A 59 -0.17 18.29 -1.31
CA ASP A 59 1.15 18.91 -1.24
C ASP A 59 1.97 18.53 -2.49
N LEU A 60 3.17 19.10 -2.65
CA LEU A 60 4.01 18.78 -3.82
C LEU A 60 4.38 17.29 -3.89
N THR A 61 4.68 16.66 -2.76
CA THR A 61 5.16 15.27 -2.71
C THR A 61 4.05 14.28 -3.11
N SER A 62 2.86 14.46 -2.58
CA SER A 62 1.65 13.69 -2.86
C SER A 62 1.18 13.92 -4.31
N LEU A 63 1.24 15.15 -4.82
CA LEU A 63 0.97 15.44 -6.23
C LEU A 63 1.94 14.70 -7.16
N GLN A 64 3.24 14.72 -6.84
CA GLN A 64 4.25 14.01 -7.63
C GLN A 64 4.06 12.49 -7.60
N ARG A 65 3.74 11.92 -6.43
CA ARG A 65 3.42 10.49 -6.28
C ARG A 65 2.19 10.09 -7.08
N GLU A 66 1.11 10.87 -6.98
CA GLU A 66 -0.12 10.58 -7.70
C GLU A 66 0.08 10.69 -9.21
N ALA A 67 0.79 11.74 -9.67
CA ALA A 67 1.10 11.93 -11.08
C ALA A 67 1.99 10.80 -11.63
N ASN A 68 2.91 10.27 -10.83
CA ASN A 68 3.70 9.11 -11.20
C ASN A 68 2.84 7.84 -11.28
N SER A 69 2.03 7.58 -10.26
CA SER A 69 1.15 6.40 -10.19
C SER A 69 0.13 6.36 -11.33
N ARG A 70 -0.50 7.49 -11.66
CA ARG A 70 -1.55 7.56 -12.69
C ARG A 70 -1.02 7.73 -14.11
N PHE A 71 0.05 8.52 -14.27
CA PHE A 71 0.47 9.00 -15.59
C PHE A 71 1.95 8.71 -15.90
N GLY A 72 2.68 8.04 -15.02
CA GLY A 72 4.10 7.75 -15.20
C GLY A 72 5.01 8.99 -15.21
N LEU A 73 4.52 10.15 -14.77
CA LEU A 73 5.31 11.37 -14.79
C LEU A 73 6.41 11.31 -13.72
N PRO A 74 7.68 11.59 -14.07
CA PRO A 74 8.73 11.74 -13.07
C PRO A 74 8.53 13.04 -12.28
N ALA A 75 9.02 13.09 -11.04
CA ALA A 75 8.85 14.22 -10.13
C ALA A 75 9.21 15.58 -10.75
N GLY A 76 10.34 15.66 -11.46
CA GLY A 76 10.78 16.89 -12.14
C GLY A 76 9.82 17.37 -13.22
N ARG A 77 9.17 16.45 -13.96
CA ARG A 77 8.20 16.81 -14.99
C ARG A 77 6.91 17.35 -14.37
N THR A 78 6.43 16.71 -13.31
CA THR A 78 5.26 17.19 -12.55
C THR A 78 5.51 18.60 -11.99
N LEU A 79 6.69 18.83 -11.42
CA LEU A 79 7.07 20.15 -10.89
C LEU A 79 7.10 21.23 -11.98
N GLN A 80 7.67 20.94 -13.16
CA GLN A 80 7.68 21.88 -14.28
C GLN A 80 6.27 22.26 -14.74
N ILE A 81 5.37 21.27 -14.84
CA ILE A 81 3.97 21.51 -15.23
C ILE A 81 3.27 22.34 -14.16
N ALA A 82 3.41 21.98 -12.88
CA ALA A 82 2.79 22.72 -11.79
C ALA A 82 3.29 24.18 -11.72
N GLN A 83 4.60 24.41 -11.94
CA GLN A 83 5.16 25.75 -12.03
C GLN A 83 4.58 26.54 -13.21
N ALA A 84 4.49 25.95 -14.40
CA ALA A 84 3.87 26.61 -15.55
C ALA A 84 2.40 26.99 -15.26
N LEU A 85 1.65 26.09 -14.62
CA LEU A 85 0.27 26.33 -14.22
C LEU A 85 0.14 27.43 -13.17
N TYR A 86 1.09 27.57 -12.24
CA TYR A 86 1.15 28.65 -11.26
C TYR A 86 1.56 30.00 -11.87
N GLU A 87 2.68 30.02 -12.59
CA GLU A 87 3.35 31.26 -13.00
C GLU A 87 2.71 31.85 -14.25
N ARG A 88 2.53 31.02 -15.28
CA ARG A 88 2.07 31.46 -16.61
C ARG A 88 0.54 31.44 -16.70
N HIS A 89 -0.08 30.38 -16.21
CA HIS A 89 -1.51 30.17 -16.43
C HIS A 89 -2.39 30.58 -15.25
N LYS A 90 -1.82 30.79 -14.04
CA LYS A 90 -2.55 31.17 -12.81
C LYS A 90 -3.71 30.23 -12.46
N MET A 91 -3.54 28.94 -12.72
CA MET A 91 -4.58 27.90 -12.57
C MET A 91 -4.56 27.19 -11.20
N LEU A 92 -3.47 27.35 -10.44
CA LEU A 92 -3.31 26.71 -9.13
C LEU A 92 -2.55 27.64 -8.17
N THR A 93 -2.61 27.34 -6.87
CA THR A 93 -1.85 28.04 -5.81
C THR A 93 -0.41 27.56 -5.74
N TYR A 94 0.44 28.24 -4.97
CA TYR A 94 1.90 28.00 -4.96
C TYR A 94 2.28 26.50 -4.86
N PRO A 95 2.96 25.92 -5.86
CA PRO A 95 3.08 24.47 -6.02
C PRO A 95 4.33 23.87 -5.36
N ARG A 96 4.99 24.58 -4.45
CA ARG A 96 6.22 24.11 -3.77
C ARG A 96 6.08 24.00 -2.26
N THR A 97 4.85 23.88 -1.78
CA THR A 97 4.58 23.59 -0.37
C THR A 97 4.68 22.08 -0.14
N ASP A 98 5.51 21.69 0.82
CA ASP A 98 5.40 20.37 1.47
C ASP A 98 4.22 20.35 2.45
#